data_AF-A0A352WXC3-F1
#
_entry.id   AF-A0A352WXC3-F1
#
_cell.length_a   1.000
_cell.length_b   1.000
_cell.length_c   1.000
_cell.angle_alpha   90.00
_cell.angle_beta   90.00
_cell.angle_gamma   90.00
#
_symmetry.space_group_name_H-M   'P 1'
#
loop_
_entity.id
_entity.type
_entity.pdbx_description
1 polymer ?
#
loop_
_entity_poly.entity_id
_entity_poly.type
_entity_poly.pdbx_seq_one_letter_code
_entity_poly.pdbx_strand_id
1 'polypeptide(L)'
;EMISAKALCYGDNKTHELAYFDPDERPIGLQIFGNDPVCMAKGAEMVYERYRPDFFDINMGCPVPKIVKSGDGSALMRDPALAGQIVEAVVKAVPVPVTVKIRAGWDESCL
;
A
#
# COMPACT_ATOMS: atom_id res chain seq x y z
N GLU A 1 2.06 -0.43 -11.08
CA GLU A 1 0.68 0.05 -10.83
C GLU A 1 0.39 0.04 -9.32
N MET A 2 -0.81 0.41 -8.85
CA MET A 2 -1.16 0.38 -7.43
C MET A 2 -2.10 -0.78 -7.11
N ILE A 3 -1.75 -1.58 -6.11
CA ILE A 3 -2.49 -2.79 -5.72
C ILE A 3 -3.38 -2.48 -4.52
N SER A 4 -4.69 -2.71 -4.63
CA SER A 4 -5.62 -2.43 -3.54
C SER A 4 -5.58 -3.53 -2.48
N ALA A 5 -5.13 -3.20 -1.26
CA ALA A 5 -5.11 -4.16 -0.16
C ALA A 5 -6.51 -4.65 0.22
N LYS A 6 -7.49 -3.76 0.12
CA LYS A 6 -8.90 -4.10 0.32
C LYS A 6 -9.39 -5.13 -0.70
N ALA A 7 -9.09 -4.93 -1.99
CA ALA A 7 -9.50 -5.88 -3.02
C ALA A 7 -8.81 -7.25 -2.88
N LEU A 8 -7.53 -7.27 -2.48
CA LEU A 8 -6.82 -8.51 -2.11
C LEU A 8 -7.54 -9.25 -0.97
N CYS A 9 -7.95 -8.54 0.08
CA CYS A 9 -8.65 -9.15 1.22
C CYS A 9 -10.00 -9.78 0.86
N TYR A 10 -10.67 -9.26 -0.17
CA TYR A 10 -11.93 -9.81 -0.69
C TYR A 10 -11.73 -10.85 -1.81
N GLY A 11 -10.49 -11.22 -2.12
CA GLY A 11 -10.18 -12.26 -3.11
C GLY A 11 -10.38 -11.83 -4.57
N ASP A 12 -10.19 -10.55 -4.88
CA ASP A 12 -10.28 -10.07 -6.26
C ASP A 12 -9.10 -10.58 -7.10
N ASN A 13 -9.38 -11.51 -8.02
CA ASN A 13 -8.36 -12.16 -8.86
C ASN A 13 -7.60 -11.16 -9.75
N LYS A 14 -8.27 -10.11 -10.25
CA LYS A 14 -7.61 -9.09 -11.11
C LYS A 14 -6.54 -8.34 -10.34
N THR A 15 -6.80 -8.03 -9.07
CA THR A 15 -5.83 -7.35 -8.20
C THR A 15 -4.61 -8.22 -7.92
N HIS A 16 -4.75 -9.56 -7.89
CA HIS A 16 -3.62 -10.46 -7.81
C HIS A 16 -2.75 -10.45 -9.07
N GLU A 17 -3.34 -10.32 -10.26
CA GLU A 17 -2.58 -10.23 -11.52
C GLU A 17 -1.68 -8.99 -11.55
N LEU A 18 -2.10 -7.88 -10.90
CA LEU A 18 -1.29 -6.68 -10.76
C LEU A 18 -0.03 -6.86 -9.88
N ALA A 19 0.01 -7.94 -9.09
CA ALA A 19 1.14 -8.28 -8.22
C ALA A 19 2.14 -9.24 -8.88
N TYR A 20 1.85 -9.74 -10.08
CA TYR A 20 2.76 -10.58 -10.84
C TYR A 20 3.94 -9.75 -11.37
N PHE A 21 5.12 -10.36 -11.40
CA PHE A 21 6.32 -9.84 -12.05
C PHE A 21 7.22 -11.02 -12.47
N ASP A 22 8.03 -10.83 -13.50
CA ASP A 22 9.03 -11.80 -13.93
C ASP A 22 10.32 -11.70 -13.08
N PRO A 23 11.06 -12.81 -12.88
CA PRO A 23 12.28 -12.81 -12.07
C PRO A 23 13.35 -11.79 -12.51
N ASP A 24 13.38 -11.45 -13.81
CA ASP A 24 14.34 -10.51 -14.40
C ASP A 24 14.02 -9.04 -14.07
N GLU A 25 12.85 -8.75 -13.49
CA GLU A 25 12.47 -7.41 -13.02
C GLU A 25 13.05 -7.07 -11.65
N ARG A 26 13.76 -8.01 -11.01
CA ARG A 26 14.36 -7.80 -9.70
C ARG A 26 15.57 -6.84 -9.76
N PRO A 27 15.73 -5.95 -8.77
CA PRO A 27 14.89 -5.82 -7.57
C PRO A 27 13.53 -5.15 -7.86
N ILE A 28 12.46 -5.73 -7.32
CA ILE A 28 11.09 -5.27 -7.54
C ILE A 28 10.41 -4.86 -6.23
N GLY A 29 9.75 -3.71 -6.26
CA GLY A 29 8.87 -3.24 -5.20
C GLY A 29 7.42 -3.27 -5.64
N LEU A 30 6.54 -3.80 -4.80
CA LEU A 30 5.10 -3.75 -5.06
C LEU A 30 4.43 -2.66 -4.25
N GLN A 31 3.75 -1.75 -4.93
CA GLN A 31 3.06 -0.63 -4.30
C GLN A 31 1.62 -1.01 -3.96
N ILE A 32 1.29 -1.01 -2.66
CA ILE A 32 -0.05 -1.29 -2.12
C ILE A 32 -0.72 0.00 -1.61
N PHE A 33 -2.05 -0.01 -1.54
CA PHE A 33 -2.80 1.10 -0.95
C PHE A 33 -4.08 0.64 -0.24
N GLY A 34 -4.50 1.45 0.74
CA GLY A 34 -5.67 1.23 1.59
C GLY A 34 -5.55 2.04 2.88
N ASN A 35 -6.65 2.16 3.62
CA ASN A 35 -6.73 2.93 4.86
C ASN A 35 -7.09 2.09 6.11
N ASP A 36 -7.20 0.77 5.95
CA ASP A 36 -7.48 -0.15 7.06
C ASP A 36 -6.20 -0.94 7.40
N PRO A 37 -5.60 -0.76 8.59
CA PRO A 37 -4.35 -1.43 8.96
C PRO A 37 -4.40 -2.96 8.83
N VAL A 38 -5.54 -3.57 9.17
CA VAL A 38 -5.72 -5.03 9.12
C VAL A 38 -5.73 -5.53 7.68
N CYS A 39 -6.49 -4.88 6.79
CA CYS A 39 -6.51 -5.21 5.38
C CYS A 39 -5.16 -4.95 4.71
N MET A 40 -4.46 -3.87 5.08
CA MET A 40 -3.14 -3.55 4.56
C MET A 40 -2.11 -4.62 4.91
N ALA A 41 -2.05 -5.04 6.18
CA ALA A 41 -1.19 -6.13 6.63
C ALA A 41 -1.50 -7.45 5.92
N LYS A 42 -2.78 -7.85 5.92
CA LYS A 42 -3.22 -9.10 5.29
C LYS A 42 -2.97 -9.11 3.78
N GLY A 43 -3.24 -7.99 3.09
CA GLY A 43 -2.97 -7.86 1.66
C GLY A 43 -1.48 -7.98 1.33
N ALA A 44 -0.61 -7.35 2.12
CA ALA A 44 0.84 -7.47 1.97
C ALA A 44 1.33 -8.91 2.20
N GLU A 45 0.84 -9.57 3.26
CA GLU A 45 1.15 -10.97 3.56
C GLU A 45 0.74 -11.90 2.41
N MET A 46 -0.50 -11.80 1.92
CA MET A 46 -1.00 -12.58 0.79
C MET A 46 -0.15 -12.41 -0.48
N VAL A 47 0.30 -11.19 -0.76
CA VAL A 47 1.17 -10.91 -1.91
C VAL A 47 2.57 -11.48 -1.68
N TYR A 48 3.11 -11.34 -0.46
CA TYR A 48 4.43 -11.84 -0.13
C TYR A 48 4.50 -13.37 -0.23
N GLU A 49 3.54 -14.08 0.34
CA GLU A 49 3.47 -15.54 0.29
C GLU A 49 3.47 -16.07 -1.15
N ARG A 50 2.78 -15.36 -2.06
CA ARG A 50 2.60 -15.80 -3.44
C ARG A 50 3.72 -15.36 -4.38
N TYR A 51 4.21 -14.14 -4.26
CA TYR A 51 5.11 -13.52 -5.25
C TYR A 51 6.49 -13.16 -4.69
N ARG A 52 6.63 -12.97 -3.37
CA ARG A 52 7.91 -12.64 -2.69
C ARG A 52 8.65 -11.44 -3.31
N PRO A 53 8.04 -10.24 -3.40
CA PRO A 53 8.76 -9.05 -3.88
C PRO A 53 9.93 -8.69 -2.95
N ASP A 54 10.90 -7.91 -3.45
CA ASP A 54 12.07 -7.51 -2.67
C ASP A 54 11.74 -6.46 -1.60
N PHE A 55 10.68 -5.68 -1.81
CA PHE A 55 10.12 -4.74 -0.83
C PHE A 55 8.65 -4.40 -1.12
N PHE A 56 7.97 -3.80 -0.15
CA PHE A 56 6.66 -3.19 -0.33
C PHE A 56 6.75 -1.67 -0.24
N ASP A 57 5.95 -0.97 -1.03
CA ASP A 57 5.76 0.48 -0.92
C ASP A 57 4.30 0.81 -0.60
N ILE A 58 4.06 1.64 0.40
CA ILE A 58 2.70 2.07 0.76
C ILE A 58 2.40 3.40 0.08
N ASN A 59 1.39 3.41 -0.79
CA ASN A 59 0.93 4.64 -1.41
C ASN A 59 0.10 5.46 -0.42
N MET A 60 0.67 6.56 0.05
CA MET A 60 -0.04 7.59 0.81
C MET A 60 -0.02 8.93 0.06
N GLY A 61 0.07 8.91 -1.27
CA GLY A 61 0.33 10.12 -2.07
C GLY A 61 -0.59 10.32 -3.27
N CYS A 62 -1.41 9.34 -3.63
CA CYS A 62 -2.31 9.45 -4.79
C CYS A 62 -3.46 10.44 -4.52
N PRO A 63 -3.61 11.52 -5.31
CA PRO A 63 -4.66 12.52 -5.14
C PRO A 63 -5.92 12.21 -5.98
N VAL A 64 -5.95 11.08 -6.69
CA VAL A 64 -7.06 10.74 -7.60
C VAL A 64 -8.37 10.75 -6.81
N PRO A 65 -9.43 11.45 -7.28
CA PRO A 65 -10.63 11.68 -6.47
C PRO A 65 -11.28 10.41 -5.91
N LYS A 66 -11.32 9.32 -6.67
CA LYS A 66 -11.88 8.04 -6.19
C LYS A 66 -11.07 7.43 -5.03
N ILE A 67 -9.75 7.59 -5.05
CA ILE A 67 -8.84 7.06 -4.00
C ILE A 67 -8.99 7.91 -2.73
N VAL A 68 -8.92 9.24 -2.89
CA VAL A 68 -9.06 10.18 -1.76
C VAL A 68 -10.44 10.10 -1.11
N LYS A 69 -11.52 9.94 -1.89
CA LYS A 69 -12.89 9.77 -1.36
C LYS A 69 -13.06 8.49 -0.54
N SER A 70 -12.30 7.44 -0.85
CA SER A 70 -12.28 6.20 -0.06
C SER A 70 -11.44 6.32 1.22
N GLY A 71 -10.73 7.43 1.42
CA GLY A 71 -9.84 7.65 2.55
C GLY A 71 -8.42 7.12 2.32
N ASP A 72 -8.09 6.69 1.11
CA ASP A 72 -6.80 6.11 0.74
C ASP A 72 -5.85 7.15 0.12
N GLY A 73 -4.60 6.76 -0.16
CA GLY A 73 -3.65 7.62 -0.87
C GLY A 73 -3.35 8.88 -0.08
N SER A 74 -3.39 10.06 -0.73
CA SER A 74 -3.05 11.32 -0.05
C SER A 74 -4.04 11.71 1.06
N ALA A 75 -5.22 11.09 1.13
CA ALA A 75 -6.16 11.29 2.22
C ALA A 75 -5.55 10.97 3.59
N LEU A 76 -4.59 10.03 3.66
CA LEU A 76 -3.89 9.62 4.88
C LEU A 76 -3.00 10.73 5.47
N MET A 77 -2.62 11.74 4.69
CA MET A 77 -1.86 12.89 5.22
C MET A 77 -2.65 13.75 6.20
N ARG A 78 -3.99 13.61 6.21
CA ARG A 78 -4.86 14.29 7.19
C ARG A 78 -4.87 13.60 8.54
N ASP A 79 -4.42 12.35 8.60
CA ASP A 79 -4.39 11.55 9.82
C ASP A 79 -3.06 10.78 9.93
N PRO A 80 -2.00 11.45 10.39
CA PRO A 80 -0.69 10.82 10.58
C PRO A 80 -0.71 9.65 11.57
N ALA A 81 -1.67 9.63 12.52
CA ALA A 81 -1.79 8.55 13.48
C ALA A 81 -2.26 7.26 12.79
N LEU A 82 -3.31 7.35 11.95
CA LEU A 82 -3.75 6.24 11.11
C LEU A 82 -2.66 5.81 10.12
N ALA A 83 -1.97 6.76 9.48
CA ALA A 83 -0.85 6.45 8.60
C ALA A 83 0.23 5.63 9.32
N GLY A 84 0.61 6.02 10.55
CA GLY A 84 1.56 5.27 11.37
C GLY A 84 1.09 3.86 11.71
N GLN A 85 -0.19 3.69 12.07
CA GLN A 85 -0.78 2.36 12.34
C GLN A 85 -0.73 1.44 11.12
N ILE A 86 -0.99 1.99 9.93
CA ILE A 86 -0.90 1.23 8.67
C ILE A 86 0.54 0.78 8.41
N VAL A 87 1.52 1.67 8.55
CA VAL A 87 2.94 1.33 8.35
C VAL A 87 3.35 0.25 9.34
N GLU A 88 3.04 0.42 10.62
CA GLU A 88 3.39 -0.54 11.68
C GLU A 88 2.78 -1.92 11.40
N ALA A 89 1.51 -1.97 10.97
CA ALA A 89 0.83 -3.22 10.66
C ALA A 89 1.49 -3.96 9.49
N VAL A 90 1.84 -3.25 8.41
CA VAL A 90 2.49 -3.86 7.24
C VAL A 90 3.91 -4.31 7.58
N VAL A 91 4.70 -3.50 8.29
CA VAL A 91 6.07 -3.87 8.73
C VAL A 91 6.08 -5.15 9.56
N LYS A 92 5.07 -5.36 10.41
CA LYS A 92 4.94 -6.59 11.21
C LYS A 92 4.50 -7.81 10.40
N ALA A 93 3.84 -7.59 9.26
CA ALA A 93 3.23 -8.66 8.47
C ALA A 93 4.19 -9.30 7.44
N VAL A 94 5.24 -8.60 7.02
CA VAL A 94 6.15 -9.09 5.97
C VAL A 94 7.61 -9.02 6.41
N PRO A 95 8.46 -9.98 5.99
CA PRO A 95 9.87 -10.03 6.40
C PRO A 95 10.81 -9.22 5.48
N VAL A 96 10.27 -8.37 4.61
CA VAL A 96 11.02 -7.52 3.66
C VAL A 96 10.83 -6.04 3.99
N PRO A 97 11.72 -5.15 3.51
CA PRO A 97 11.59 -3.72 3.75
C PRO A 97 10.24 -3.15 3.31
N VAL A 98 9.75 -2.16 4.05
CA VAL A 98 8.53 -1.40 3.75
C VAL A 98 8.91 0.06 3.61
N THR A 99 8.57 0.65 2.47
CA THR A 99 8.73 2.08 2.19
C THR A 99 7.37 2.77 2.14
N VAL A 100 7.37 4.10 2.19
CA VAL A 100 6.15 4.90 2.08
C VAL A 100 6.37 6.00 1.05
N LYS A 101 5.44 6.14 0.12
CA LYS A 101 5.44 7.23 -0.85
C LYS A 101 4.37 8.27 -0.50
N ILE A 102 4.83 9.44 -0.07
CA ILE A 102 3.98 10.60 0.31
C ILE A 102 4.13 11.78 -0.67
N ARG A 103 3.37 12.85 -0.43
CA ARG A 103 3.61 14.21 -0.94
C ARG A 103 4.07 15.08 0.23
N ALA A 104 4.41 16.35 -0.05
CA ALA A 104 4.86 17.29 0.97
C ALA A 104 3.80 17.57 2.05
N GLY A 105 2.52 17.58 1.68
CA GLY A 105 1.41 17.80 2.61
C GLY A 105 0.05 17.60 1.95
N TRP A 106 -1.01 17.69 2.76
CA TRP A 106 -2.40 17.60 2.30
C TRP A 106 -2.83 18.88 1.55
N ASP A 107 -2.56 20.04 2.15
CA ASP A 107 -2.78 21.38 1.60
C ASP A 107 -1.70 22.34 2.12
N GLU A 108 -1.79 23.63 1.75
CA GLU A 108 -0.82 24.66 2.12
C GLU A 108 -0.66 24.87 3.63
N SER A 109 -1.66 24.49 4.45
CA SER A 109 -1.56 24.62 5.90
C SER A 109 -0.67 23.55 6.54
N CYS A 110 -0.30 22.52 5.78
CA CYS A 110 0.50 21.38 6.22
C CYS A 110 1.80 21.22 5.40
N LEU A 111 2.26 22.27 4.71
CA LEU A 111 3.54 22.31 3.97
C LEU A 111 4.71 22.81 4.84
#